data_AF-A0A3N6GWI5-F1
#
_entry.id   AF-A0A3N6GWI5-F1
#
_cell.length_a   1.000
_cell.length_b   1.000
_cell.length_c   1.000
_cell.angle_alpha   90.00
_cell.angle_beta   90.00
_cell.angle_gamma   90.00
#
_symmetry.space_group_name_H-M   'P 1'
#
loop_
_entity.id
_entity.type
_entity.pdbx_description
1 polymer ?
#
loop_
_entity_poly.entity_id
_entity_poly.type
_entity_poly.pdbx_seq_one_letter_code
_entity_poly.pdbx_strand_id
1 'polypeptide(L)' 'MTEQAIRALVARRKPLVSVLWGRDARNVRPLLGDLPAVESAHPSPMSADRGFFGSKPFSRANDFLVRAGEQPVDWRLP' A
#
# COMPACT_ATOMS: atom_id res chain seq x y z
N MET A 1 -9.98 -2.66 15.66
CA MET A 1 -8.54 -2.47 15.98
C MET A 1 -7.77 -1.87 14.80
N THR A 2 -7.76 -2.52 13.62
CA THR A 2 -7.01 -2.06 12.43
C THR A 2 -7.38 -0.65 11.96
N GLU A 3 -8.66 -0.30 11.96
CA GLU A 3 -9.12 1.04 11.58
C GLU A 3 -8.49 2.14 12.45
N GLN A 4 -8.42 1.95 13.76
CA GLN A 4 -7.85 2.95 14.68
C GLN A 4 -6.36 3.14 14.45
N ALA A 5 -5.63 2.05 14.16
CA ALA A 5 -4.21 2.13 13.80
C ALA A 5 -4.00 2.91 12.49
N ILE A 6 -4.86 2.69 11.49
CA ILE A 6 -4.81 3.44 10.22
C ILE A 6 -5.09 4.92 10.46
N ARG A 7 -6.15 5.26 11.21
CA ARG A 7 -6.47 6.65 11.55
C ARG A 7 -5.31 7.33 12.29
N ALA A 8 -4.67 6.63 13.22
CA ALA A 8 -3.49 7.14 13.92
C ALA A 8 -2.31 7.38 12.96
N LEU A 9 -2.06 6.49 12.00
CA LEU A 9 -1.00 6.67 11.00
C LEU A 9 -1.26 7.90 10.11
N VAL A 10 -2.49 8.06 9.62
CA VAL A 10 -2.91 9.21 8.80
C VAL A 10 -2.77 10.52 9.59
N ALA A 11 -3.14 10.52 10.87
CA ALA A 11 -3.07 11.70 11.74
C ALA A 11 -1.64 12.20 11.99
N ARG A 12 -0.61 11.37 11.81
CA ARG A 12 0.81 11.78 11.98
C ARG A 12 1.27 12.78 10.93
N ARG A 13 0.55 12.93 9.81
CA ARG A 13 0.88 13.85 8.70
C ARG A 13 2.33 13.71 8.21
N LYS A 14 2.84 12.48 8.21
CA LYS A 14 4.11 12.12 7.59
C LYS A 14 3.85 11.40 6.26
N PRO A 15 4.79 11.42 5.31
CA PRO A 15 4.65 10.63 4.09
C PRO A 15 4.32 9.17 4.42
N LEU A 16 3.29 8.67 3.76
CA LEU A 16 2.75 7.34 3.95
C LEU A 16 2.29 6.81 2.60
N VAL A 17 2.72 5.59 2.28
CA VAL A 17 2.25 4.86 1.12
C VAL A 17 1.66 3.54 1.61
N SER A 18 0.45 3.25 1.17
CA SER A 18 -0.24 2.00 1.53
C SER A 18 -0.18 0.98 0.40
N VAL A 19 -0.10 -0.30 0.74
CA VAL A 19 -0.22 -1.41 -0.21
C VAL A 19 -1.42 -2.24 0.21
N LEU A 20 -2.47 -2.25 -0.60
CA LEU A 20 -3.77 -2.85 -0.27
C LEU A 20 -4.05 -4.04 -1.20
N TRP A 21 -3.87 -5.25 -0.68
CA TRP A 21 -4.06 -6.49 -1.41
C TRP A 21 -5.39 -7.15 -1.09
N GLY A 22 -6.24 -7.32 -2.11
CA GLY A 22 -7.55 -7.95 -1.96
C GLY A 22 -8.66 -6.97 -1.57
N ARG A 23 -9.88 -7.49 -1.44
CA ARG A 23 -11.08 -6.66 -1.19
C ARG A 23 -11.07 -6.05 0.21
N ASP A 24 -10.77 -6.85 1.23
CA ASP A 24 -10.86 -6.40 2.62
C ASP A 24 -9.83 -5.30 2.92
N ALA A 25 -8.62 -5.41 2.38
CA ALA A 25 -7.63 -4.34 2.48
C ALA A 25 -8.08 -3.07 1.75
N ARG A 26 -8.68 -3.20 0.55
CA ARG A 26 -9.19 -2.03 -0.18
C ARG A 26 -10.37 -1.35 0.50
N ASN A 27 -11.12 -2.04 1.37
CA ASN A 27 -12.19 -1.40 2.15
C ASN A 27 -11.66 -0.30 3.09
N VAL A 28 -10.37 -0.30 3.44
CA VAL A 28 -9.77 0.78 4.26
C VAL A 28 -9.38 2.02 3.45
N ARG A 29 -9.48 1.97 2.11
CA ARG A 29 -9.10 3.06 1.21
C ARG A 29 -9.74 4.42 1.55
N PRO A 30 -11.02 4.51 1.97
CA PRO A 30 -11.63 5.78 2.37
C PRO A 30 -10.97 6.41 3.59
N LEU A 31 -10.37 5.62 4.49
CA LEU A 31 -9.70 6.11 5.69
C LEU A 31 -8.37 6.79 5.39
N LEU A 32 -7.77 6.49 4.23
CA LEU A 32 -6.46 6.99 3.82
C LEU A 32 -6.55 8.35 3.10
N GLY A 33 -7.74 8.81 2.73
CA GLY A 33 -7.93 10.10 2.05
C GLY A 33 -7.17 10.19 0.72
N ASP A 34 -6.37 11.23 0.53
CA ASP A 34 -5.59 11.42 -0.70
C ASP A 34 -4.19 10.79 -0.66
N LEU A 35 -3.87 10.06 0.41
CA LEU A 35 -2.57 9.41 0.53
C LEU A 35 -2.38 8.33 -0.55
N PRO A 36 -1.16 8.18 -1.11
CA PRO A 36 -0.88 7.17 -2.11
C PRO A 36 -1.22 5.75 -1.64
N ALA A 37 -1.85 5.00 -2.54
CA ALA A 37 -2.18 3.60 -2.35
C ALA A 37 -1.83 2.78 -3.60
N VAL A 38 -1.17 1.65 -3.41
CA VAL A 38 -0.98 0.63 -4.44
C VAL A 38 -1.96 -0.51 -4.17
N GLU A 39 -2.95 -0.64 -5.06
CA GLU A 39 -4.02 -1.61 -4.94
C GLU A 39 -3.88 -2.74 -5.95
N SER A 40 -4.09 -3.99 -5.53
CA SER A 40 -4.14 -5.14 -6.43
C SER A 40 -4.98 -6.29 -5.86
N ALA A 41 -5.14 -7.35 -6.65
CA ALA A 41 -5.66 -8.61 -6.12
C ALA A 41 -4.76 -9.14 -5.00
N HIS A 42 -5.30 -10.03 -4.16
CA HIS A 42 -4.55 -10.66 -3.09
C HIS A 42 -3.53 -11.65 -3.67
N PRO A 43 -2.32 -11.80 -3.09
CA PRO A 43 -1.30 -12.76 -3.53
C PRO A 43 -1.70 -14.24 -3.37
N SER A 44 -2.88 -14.52 -2.83
CA SER A 44 -3.35 -15.91 -2.65
C SER A 44 -3.53 -16.57 -4.02
N PRO A 45 -3.21 -17.87 -4.18
CA PRO A 45 -3.41 -18.61 -5.42
C PRO A 45 -4.82 -18.46 -6.00
N MET A 46 -5.83 -18.25 -5.14
CA MET A 46 -7.23 -18.07 -5.54
C MET A 46 -7.53 -16.77 -6.30
N SER A 47 -6.63 -15.80 -6.29
CA SER A 47 -6.86 -14.48 -6.88
C SER A 47 -5.64 -13.82 -7.52
N ALA A 48 -4.45 -14.42 -7.42
CA ALA A 48 -3.20 -13.77 -7.82
C ALA A 48 -3.14 -13.48 -9.33
N ASP A 49 -3.71 -14.37 -10.14
CA ASP A 49 -3.88 -14.23 -11.59
C ASP A 49 -4.82 -13.07 -11.98
N ARG A 50 -5.73 -12.67 -11.10
CA ARG A 50 -6.69 -11.56 -11.32
C ARG A 50 -6.08 -10.17 -11.16
N GLY A 51 -4.75 -10.06 -11.14
CA GLY A 51 -4.03 -8.78 -11.16
C GLY A 51 -3.08 -8.53 -9.99
N PHE A 52 -2.68 -9.55 -9.22
CA PHE A 52 -1.52 -9.43 -8.33
C PHE A 52 -0.21 -9.50 -9.14
N PHE A 53 -0.09 -10.50 -10.02
CA PHE A 53 1.07 -10.60 -10.92
C PHE A 53 1.11 -9.39 -11.87
N GLY A 54 2.30 -8.80 -12.02
CA GLY A 54 2.48 -7.57 -12.81
C GLY A 54 2.10 -6.26 -12.11
N SER A 55 1.50 -6.31 -10.91
CA SER A 55 1.08 -5.09 -10.17
C SER A 55 2.23 -4.22 -9.68
N LYS A 56 3.44 -4.80 -9.57
CA LYS A 56 4.70 -4.15 -9.15
C LYS A 56 4.56 -3.30 -7.88
N PRO A 57 4.07 -3.88 -6.77
CA PRO A 57 3.67 -3.09 -5.60
C PRO A 57 4.86 -2.38 -4.93
N PHE A 58 6.01 -3.06 -4.86
CA PHE A 58 7.21 -2.56 -4.20
C PHE A 58 7.84 -1.37 -4.94
N SER A 59 8.04 -1.48 -6.26
CA SER A 59 8.63 -0.38 -7.03
C SER A 59 7.70 0.82 -7.08
N ARG A 60 6.38 0.60 -7.25
CA ARG A 60 5.40 1.70 -7.23
C ARG A 60 5.33 2.37 -5.87
N ALA A 61 5.45 1.62 -4.77
CA ALA A 61 5.51 2.21 -3.44
C ALA A 61 6.75 3.11 -3.28
N ASN A 62 7.91 2.65 -3.74
CA ASN A 62 9.13 3.46 -3.75
C ASN A 62 9.00 4.69 -4.65
N ASP A 63 8.35 4.59 -5.82
CA ASP A 63 8.10 5.74 -6.69
C ASP A 63 7.28 6.83 -5.98
N PHE A 64 6.28 6.44 -5.17
CA PHE A 64 5.51 7.38 -4.38
C PHE A 64 6.33 8.02 -3.26
N LEU A 65 7.18 7.24 -2.56
CA LEU A 65 8.07 7.76 -1.52
C LEU A 65 9.06 8.77 -2.09
N VAL A 66 9.73 8.41 -3.20
CA VAL A 66 10.70 9.28 -3.86
C VAL A 66 10.06 10.58 -4.34
N ARG A 67 8.84 10.53 -4.90
CA ARG A 67 8.08 11.73 -5.29
C ARG A 67 7.70 12.62 -4.10
N ALA A 68 7.57 12.04 -2.91
CA ALA A 68 7.34 12.76 -1.66
C ALA A 68 8.65 13.26 -1.00
N GLY A 69 9.82 13.03 -1.61
CA GLY A 69 11.12 13.41 -1.06
C GLY A 69 11.67 12.44 0.00
N GLU A 70 11.06 11.27 0.14
CA GLU A 70 11.49 10.24 1.10
C GLU A 70 12.44 9.22 0.48
N GLN A 71 13.21 8.55 1.32
CA GLN A 71 14.04 7.44 0.86
C GLN A 71 13.20 6.22 0.48
N PRO A 72 13.54 5.52 -0.61
CA PRO A 72 12.88 4.27 -0.97
C PRO A 72 13.17 3.19 0.05
N VAL A 73 12.24 2.24 0.21
CA VAL A 73 12.44 1.07 1.06
C VAL A 73 13.31 0.05 0.32
N ASP A 74 14.31 -0.50 1.00
CA ASP A 74 15.04 -1.67 0.52
C ASP A 74 14.22 -2.94 0.80
N TRP A 75 13.71 -3.56 -0.27
CA TRP A 75 12.85 -4.73 -0.20
C TRP A 75 13.61 -6.06 -0.34
N ARG A 76 14.94 -6.02 -0.46
CA ARG A 76 15.74 -7.24 -0.59
C ARG A 76 15.69 -8.02 0.73
N LEU A 77 15.42 -9.31 0.63
CA LEU A 77 15.50 -10.24 1.75
C LEU A 77 16.88 -10.92 1.74
N PRO A 78 17.43 -11.28 2.91
CA PRO A 78 18.70 -12.01 3.00
C PRO A 78 18.64 -13.39 2.34
#